data_AF-A0A958TG75-F1
#
_entry.id   AF-A0A958TG75-F1
#
_cell.length_a   1.000
_cell.length_b   1.000
_cell.length_c   1.000
_cell.angle_alpha   90.00
_cell.angle_beta   90.00
_cell.angle_gamma   90.00
#
_symmetry.space_group_name_H-M   'P 1'
#
loop_
_entity.id
_entity.type
_entity.pdbx_description
1 polymer ?
#
loop_
_entity_poly.entity_id
_entity_poly.type
_entity_poly.pdbx_seq_one_letter_code
_entity_poly.pdbx_strand_id
1 'polypeptide(L)'
;FIAFAYGDFFFLLSYDDFTVNQWANQIIRGTDSIAADVLFLHFDNLDHEGHAHGYSPEVPEYAQAVNTMDGYVASLMASINQKRNEGEDWLVLVVSDHGGEGTDHANGLGNSNIDRTICFVDHPSLNFKSNYPSKQVDYVPTIFQFLGIESAAFSCQQDGVSLLE
;
A
#
# COMPACT_ATOMS: atom_id res chain seq x y z
N PHE A 1 5.18 -9.25 6.40
CA PHE A 1 6.18 -9.94 5.56
C PHE A 1 7.49 -10.02 6.35
N ILE A 2 8.20 -11.15 6.32
CA ILE A 2 9.64 -11.22 6.64
C ILE A 2 10.29 -11.75 5.37
N ALA A 3 11.11 -10.94 4.69
CA ALA A 3 11.78 -11.34 3.47
C ALA A 3 13.09 -12.07 3.78
N PHE A 4 13.29 -13.26 3.18
CA PHE A 4 14.59 -13.91 3.05
C PHE A 4 15.05 -13.87 1.58
N ALA A 5 16.35 -14.04 1.37
CA ALA A 5 17.18 -13.56 0.25
C ALA A 5 16.88 -14.03 -1.20
N TYR A 6 15.72 -14.61 -1.52
CA TYR A 6 15.40 -15.03 -2.89
C TYR A 6 13.98 -14.60 -3.30
N GLY A 7 13.91 -13.89 -4.43
CA GLY A 7 12.77 -13.06 -4.87
C GLY A 7 11.58 -13.80 -5.50
N ASP A 8 11.57 -15.12 -5.52
CA ASP A 8 10.39 -15.89 -5.95
C ASP A 8 9.85 -16.65 -4.74
N PHE A 9 8.84 -16.07 -4.10
CA PHE A 9 8.19 -16.65 -2.92
C PHE A 9 6.80 -17.17 -3.30
N PHE A 10 6.58 -18.47 -3.07
CA PHE A 10 5.29 -19.12 -3.17
C PHE A 10 4.66 -19.17 -1.76
N PHE A 11 3.39 -18.82 -1.61
CA PHE A 11 2.72 -18.83 -0.30
C PHE A 11 2.80 -20.21 0.36
N LEU A 12 3.55 -20.34 1.44
CA LEU A 12 3.52 -21.54 2.29
C LEU A 12 2.32 -21.52 3.25
N LEU A 13 1.74 -20.34 3.50
CA LEU A 13 0.54 -20.11 4.33
C LEU A 13 -0.24 -18.91 3.77
N SER A 14 -1.58 -19.01 3.74
CA SER A 14 -2.50 -17.90 3.43
C SER A 14 -3.13 -17.38 4.72
N TYR A 15 -3.13 -16.07 4.92
CA TYR A 15 -3.79 -15.41 6.04
C TYR A 15 -4.87 -14.47 5.52
N ASP A 16 -5.96 -14.32 6.27
CA ASP A 16 -6.97 -13.31 5.97
C ASP A 16 -6.47 -11.90 6.31
N ASP A 17 -7.12 -10.90 5.71
CA ASP A 17 -6.77 -9.49 5.88
C ASP A 17 -6.88 -9.04 7.35
N PHE A 18 -7.81 -9.63 8.12
CA PHE A 18 -7.94 -9.38 9.54
C PHE A 18 -6.65 -9.76 10.30
N THR A 19 -6.13 -10.96 10.05
CA THR A 19 -4.89 -11.45 10.66
C THR A 19 -3.70 -10.61 10.23
N VAL A 20 -3.61 -10.24 8.95
CA VAL A 20 -2.57 -9.34 8.44
C VAL A 20 -2.60 -8.00 9.18
N ASN A 21 -3.79 -7.41 9.35
CA ASN A 21 -3.95 -6.15 10.08
C ASN A 21 -3.54 -6.29 11.56
N GLN A 22 -3.91 -7.38 12.24
CA GLN A 22 -3.52 -7.60 13.64
C GLN A 22 -2.00 -7.69 13.79
N TRP A 23 -1.33 -8.48 12.95
CA TRP A 23 0.12 -8.63 13.00
C TRP A 23 0.84 -7.34 12.64
N ALA A 24 0.38 -6.61 11.63
CA ALA A 24 0.93 -5.31 11.27
C ALA A 24 0.88 -4.34 12.47
N ASN A 25 -0.25 -4.27 13.18
CA ASN A 25 -0.35 -3.46 14.40
C ASN A 25 0.62 -3.92 15.51
N GLN A 26 0.83 -5.23 15.68
CA GLN A 26 1.78 -5.75 16.66
C GLN A 26 3.24 -5.38 16.32
N ILE A 27 3.60 -5.45 15.04
CA ILE A 27 4.93 -5.05 14.54
C ILE A 27 5.11 -3.55 14.73
N ILE A 28 4.17 -2.72 14.28
CA ILE A 28 4.25 -1.24 14.41
C ILE A 28 4.35 -0.83 15.87
N ARG A 29 3.59 -1.47 16.78
CA ARG A 29 3.62 -1.16 18.22
C ARG A 29 4.85 -1.70 18.94
N GLY A 30 5.72 -2.46 18.27
CA GLY A 30 6.88 -3.10 18.88
C GLY A 30 6.53 -4.19 19.90
N THR A 31 5.34 -4.80 19.78
CA THR A 31 4.92 -5.93 20.61
C THR A 31 5.24 -7.30 19.99
N ASP A 32 5.66 -7.30 18.72
CA ASP A 32 6.24 -8.45 18.04
C ASP A 32 7.79 -8.45 18.18
N SER A 33 8.42 -9.59 17.92
CA SER A 33 9.88 -9.73 17.83
C SER A 33 10.51 -9.08 16.58
N ILE A 34 9.71 -8.82 15.54
CA ILE A 34 10.14 -8.17 14.31
C ILE A 34 10.30 -6.66 14.56
N ALA A 35 11.50 -6.14 14.31
CA ALA A 35 11.76 -4.72 14.16
C ALA A 35 11.96 -4.43 12.65
N ALA A 36 10.95 -3.82 12.02
CA ALA A 36 10.96 -3.56 10.58
C ALA A 36 11.23 -2.09 10.27
N ASP A 37 12.22 -1.82 9.42
CA ASP A 37 12.45 -0.48 8.85
C ASP A 37 11.46 -0.16 7.73
N VAL A 38 10.96 -1.20 7.04
CA VAL A 38 9.94 -1.10 5.99
C VAL A 38 8.91 -2.21 6.18
N LEU A 39 7.64 -1.83 6.20
CA LEU A 39 6.52 -2.76 6.24
C LEU A 39 5.70 -2.62 4.96
N PHE A 40 5.76 -3.64 4.10
CA PHE A 40 4.82 -3.80 2.99
C PHE A 40 3.62 -4.61 3.48
N LEU A 41 2.40 -4.23 3.13
CA LEU A 41 1.17 -4.95 3.48
C LEU A 41 0.36 -5.14 2.21
N HIS A 42 -0.19 -6.34 2.02
CA HIS A 42 -1.10 -6.66 0.93
C HIS A 42 -2.40 -7.15 1.54
N PHE A 43 -3.50 -6.50 1.16
CA PHE A 43 -4.84 -6.84 1.60
C PHE A 43 -5.65 -7.21 0.35
N ASP A 44 -6.11 -8.45 0.29
CA ASP A 44 -6.60 -9.09 -0.94
C ASP A 44 -8.13 -9.13 -1.01
N ASN A 45 -8.82 -8.98 0.13
CA ASN A 45 -10.26 -9.23 0.20
C ASN A 45 -11.07 -8.27 -0.68
N LEU A 46 -10.58 -7.04 -0.87
CA LEU A 46 -11.26 -6.08 -1.74
C LEU A 46 -11.26 -6.54 -3.21
N ASP A 47 -10.14 -7.10 -3.68
CA ASP A 47 -10.05 -7.67 -5.02
C ASP A 47 -10.91 -8.94 -5.14
N HIS A 48 -10.87 -9.79 -4.11
CA HIS A 48 -11.72 -10.98 -4.03
C HIS A 48 -13.21 -10.66 -4.19
N GLU A 49 -13.74 -9.69 -3.43
CA GLU A 49 -15.14 -9.27 -3.56
C GLU A 49 -15.43 -8.63 -4.93
N GLY A 50 -14.45 -7.92 -5.50
CA GLY A 50 -14.55 -7.33 -6.83
C GLY A 50 -14.71 -8.41 -7.91
N HIS A 51 -13.92 -9.48 -7.85
CA HIS A 51 -14.07 -10.62 -8.74
C HIS A 51 -15.35 -11.43 -8.51
N ALA A 52 -15.79 -11.58 -7.25
CA ALA A 52 -16.96 -12.38 -6.93
C ALA A 52 -18.29 -11.68 -7.26
N HIS A 53 -18.37 -10.37 -7.03
CA HIS A 53 -19.63 -9.62 -7.05
C HIS A 53 -19.59 -8.39 -7.96
N GLY A 54 -18.44 -7.72 -8.04
CA GLY A 54 -18.16 -6.65 -8.99
C GLY A 54 -17.50 -5.42 -8.36
N TYR A 55 -16.57 -4.80 -9.09
CA TYR A 55 -15.87 -3.57 -8.72
C TYR A 55 -16.79 -2.35 -8.89
N SER A 56 -17.66 -2.11 -7.90
CA SER A 56 -18.54 -0.93 -7.92
C SER A 56 -19.03 -0.59 -6.50
N PRO A 57 -19.15 0.70 -6.15
CA PRO A 57 -19.72 1.12 -4.88
C PRO A 57 -21.23 0.80 -4.76
N GLU A 58 -21.90 0.49 -5.87
CA GLU A 58 -23.29 0.03 -5.90
C GLU A 58 -23.44 -1.46 -5.59
N VAL A 59 -22.34 -2.23 -5.58
CA VAL A 59 -22.30 -3.65 -5.18
C VAL A 59 -22.12 -3.73 -3.65
N PRO A 60 -23.11 -4.21 -2.88
CA PRO A 60 -23.07 -4.18 -1.42
C PRO A 60 -21.87 -4.92 -0.80
N GLU A 61 -21.49 -6.07 -1.36
CA GLU A 61 -20.37 -6.88 -0.91
C GLU A 61 -19.03 -6.15 -1.09
N TYR A 62 -18.81 -5.57 -2.27
CA TYR A 62 -17.63 -4.76 -2.56
C TYR A 62 -17.58 -3.51 -1.68
N ALA A 63 -18.70 -2.79 -1.53
CA ALA A 63 -18.78 -1.62 -0.65
C ALA A 63 -18.51 -1.98 0.83
N GLN A 64 -18.95 -3.15 1.29
CA GLN A 64 -18.66 -3.64 2.63
C GLN A 64 -17.16 -3.98 2.80
N ALA A 65 -16.51 -4.56 1.79
CA ALA A 65 -15.07 -4.80 1.82
C ALA A 65 -14.28 -3.48 1.85
N VAL A 66 -14.69 -2.46 1.09
CA VAL A 66 -14.09 -1.11 1.17
C VAL A 66 -14.18 -0.56 2.59
N ASN A 67 -15.34 -0.63 3.23
CA ASN A 67 -15.52 -0.14 4.61
C ASN A 67 -14.65 -0.92 5.63
N THR A 68 -14.45 -2.22 5.39
CA THR A 68 -13.57 -3.04 6.24
C THR A 68 -12.11 -2.63 6.08
N MET A 69 -11.68 -2.42 4.84
CA MET A 69 -10.34 -1.90 4.51
C MET A 69 -10.09 -0.53 5.16
N ASP A 70 -11.06 0.39 5.07
CA ASP A 70 -10.98 1.71 5.71
C ASP A 70 -10.76 1.58 7.23
N GLY A 71 -11.46 0.66 7.89
CA GLY A 71 -11.25 0.33 9.31
C GLY A 71 -9.84 -0.20 9.62
N TYR A 72 -9.25 -1.00 8.74
CA TYR A 72 -7.87 -1.47 8.89
C TYR A 72 -6.86 -0.33 8.73
N VAL A 73 -7.02 0.50 7.69
CA VAL A 73 -6.17 1.69 7.48
C VAL A 73 -6.26 2.62 8.69
N ALA A 74 -7.46 2.89 9.21
CA ALA A 74 -7.64 3.71 10.41
C ALA A 74 -6.92 3.12 11.64
N SER A 75 -7.00 1.80 11.85
CA SER A 75 -6.28 1.12 12.95
C SER A 75 -4.77 1.23 12.81
N LEU A 76 -4.23 1.03 11.60
CA LEU A 76 -2.80 1.14 11.33
C LEU A 76 -2.31 2.58 11.53
N MET A 77 -3.03 3.57 10.99
CA MET A 77 -2.70 4.98 11.17
C MET A 77 -2.72 5.41 12.63
N ALA A 78 -3.63 4.88 13.45
CA ALA A 78 -3.63 5.14 14.89
C ALA A 78 -2.33 4.64 15.56
N SER A 79 -1.89 3.42 15.23
CA SER A 79 -0.63 2.86 15.74
C SER A 79 0.58 3.66 15.23
N ILE A 80 0.63 4.00 13.95
CA ILE A 80 1.71 4.79 13.34
C ILE A 80 1.79 6.18 13.98
N ASN A 81 0.66 6.86 14.18
CA ASN A 81 0.64 8.18 14.81
C ASN A 81 1.08 8.13 16.27
N GLN A 82 0.80 7.04 16.99
CA GLN A 82 1.38 6.83 18.32
C GLN A 82 2.91 6.74 18.24
N LYS A 83 3.46 5.96 17.31
CA LYS A 83 4.91 5.84 17.10
C LYS A 83 5.57 7.15 16.68
N ARG A 84 4.90 7.95 15.85
CA ARG A 84 5.33 9.32 15.52
C ARG A 84 5.41 10.21 16.76
N ASN A 85 4.44 10.12 17.67
CA ASN A 85 4.49 10.85 18.95
C ASN A 85 5.62 10.38 19.89
N GLU A 86 6.07 9.14 19.72
CA GLU A 86 7.22 8.56 20.42
C GLU A 86 8.57 8.91 19.75
N GLY A 87 8.54 9.64 18.63
CA GLY A 87 9.72 10.16 17.94
C GLY A 87 10.16 9.37 16.71
N GLU A 88 9.40 8.36 16.27
CA GLU A 88 9.69 7.65 15.04
C GLU A 88 9.21 8.41 13.80
N ASP A 89 9.96 8.29 12.71
CA ASP A 89 9.67 8.98 11.45
C ASP A 89 9.07 7.97 10.46
N TRP A 90 7.75 8.05 10.25
CA TRP A 90 7.01 7.11 9.41
C TRP A 90 6.45 7.82 8.17
N LEU A 91 6.83 7.34 6.99
CA LEU A 91 6.17 7.64 5.73
C LEU A 91 5.13 6.54 5.42
N VAL A 92 3.90 6.94 5.10
CA VAL A 92 2.82 6.00 4.78
C VAL A 92 2.37 6.18 3.33
N LEU A 93 2.34 5.07 2.57
CA LEU A 93 1.75 5.00 1.24
C LEU A 93 0.59 4.00 1.27
N VAL A 94 -0.61 4.43 0.88
CA VAL A 94 -1.77 3.56 0.63
C VAL A 94 -2.07 3.61 -0.86
N VAL A 95 -1.93 2.48 -1.53
CA VAL A 95 -1.96 2.39 -3.00
C VAL A 95 -2.81 1.21 -3.44
N SER A 96 -3.36 1.28 -4.64
CA SER A 96 -3.82 0.10 -5.37
C SER A 96 -2.89 -0.18 -6.54
N ASP A 97 -2.79 -1.45 -6.90
CA ASP A 97 -2.06 -1.93 -8.08
C ASP A 97 -2.94 -1.96 -9.33
N HIS A 98 -4.27 -2.01 -9.17
CA HIS A 98 -5.23 -1.83 -10.26
C HIS A 98 -6.54 -1.17 -9.79
N GLY A 99 -7.40 -0.85 -10.75
CA GLY A 99 -8.85 -0.69 -10.57
C GLY A 99 -9.61 -1.89 -11.15
N GLY A 100 -10.91 -1.80 -11.38
CA GLY A 100 -11.69 -2.92 -11.93
C GLY A 100 -13.00 -2.47 -12.58
N GLU A 101 -13.56 -3.33 -13.42
CA GLU A 101 -14.85 -3.12 -14.07
C GLU A 101 -15.66 -4.42 -14.18
N GLY A 102 -16.94 -4.37 -13.79
CA GLY A 102 -17.71 -5.60 -13.66
C GLY A 102 -17.00 -6.49 -12.65
N THR A 103 -16.69 -7.73 -13.01
CA THR A 103 -15.97 -8.71 -12.16
C THR A 103 -14.56 -9.01 -12.66
N ASP A 104 -13.97 -8.12 -13.46
CA ASP A 104 -12.67 -8.32 -14.10
C ASP A 104 -11.82 -7.04 -14.02
N HIS A 105 -10.51 -7.21 -14.11
CA HIS A 105 -9.53 -6.14 -14.22
C HIS A 105 -8.49 -6.43 -15.33
N ALA A 106 -8.80 -7.34 -16.26
CA ALA A 106 -8.00 -7.60 -17.45
C ALA A 106 -8.18 -6.53 -18.55
N ASN A 107 -7.21 -6.45 -19.46
CA ASN A 107 -7.24 -5.56 -20.64
C ASN A 107 -7.41 -4.07 -20.32
N GLY A 108 -6.83 -3.59 -19.22
CA GLY A 108 -7.00 -2.21 -18.73
C GLY A 108 -6.54 -1.08 -19.65
N LEU A 109 -5.80 -1.36 -20.74
CA LEU A 109 -5.35 -0.32 -21.67
C LEU A 109 -6.55 0.39 -22.34
N GLY A 110 -6.78 1.64 -21.94
CA GLY A 110 -7.89 2.46 -22.44
C GLY A 110 -9.19 2.30 -21.65
N ASN A 111 -9.18 1.56 -20.54
CA ASN A 111 -10.29 1.46 -19.62
C ASN A 111 -9.97 2.22 -18.33
N SER A 112 -10.59 3.40 -18.17
CA SER A 112 -10.33 4.28 -17.04
C SER A 112 -10.77 3.73 -15.68
N ASN A 113 -11.59 2.67 -15.66
CA ASN A 113 -12.01 2.01 -14.42
C ASN A 113 -10.95 1.01 -13.95
N ILE A 114 -10.14 0.47 -14.87
CA ILE A 114 -9.09 -0.52 -14.59
C ILE A 114 -7.72 0.13 -14.45
N ASP A 115 -7.38 1.12 -15.30
CA ASP A 115 -6.06 1.78 -15.28
C ASP A 115 -5.92 2.84 -14.17
N ARG A 116 -7.03 3.24 -13.54
CA ARG A 116 -7.04 4.21 -12.45
C ARG A 116 -6.80 3.52 -11.12
N THR A 117 -5.65 3.79 -10.55
CA THR A 117 -5.29 3.37 -9.19
C THR A 117 -5.47 4.50 -8.19
N ILE A 118 -5.52 4.15 -6.90
CA ILE A 118 -5.44 5.13 -5.82
C ILE A 118 -3.99 5.29 -5.35
N CYS A 119 -3.66 6.48 -4.87
CA CYS A 119 -2.39 6.77 -4.23
C CYS A 119 -2.63 7.84 -3.17
N PHE A 120 -2.56 7.45 -1.90
CA PHE A 120 -2.47 8.35 -0.77
C PHE A 120 -1.08 8.25 -0.18
N VAL A 121 -0.48 9.40 0.09
CA VAL A 121 0.83 9.50 0.74
C VAL A 121 0.70 10.46 1.91
N ASP A 122 1.19 10.04 3.08
CA ASP A 122 1.08 10.80 4.32
C ASP A 122 2.41 10.86 5.07
N HIS A 123 2.76 12.10 5.45
CA HIS A 123 3.84 12.41 6.37
C HIS A 123 3.55 13.78 7.03
N PRO A 124 3.75 13.94 8.35
CA PRO A 124 3.35 15.16 9.06
C PRO A 124 4.14 16.42 8.69
N SER A 125 5.33 16.27 8.10
CA SER A 125 6.27 17.37 7.86
C SER A 125 6.91 17.41 6.48
N LEU A 126 6.68 16.40 5.63
CA LEU A 126 7.25 16.40 4.27
C LEU A 126 6.29 17.10 3.31
N ASN A 127 6.86 17.78 2.32
CA ASN A 127 6.09 18.32 1.21
C ASN A 127 6.05 17.30 0.08
N PHE A 128 4.88 17.20 -0.54
CA PHE A 128 4.64 16.31 -1.66
C PHE A 128 4.26 17.14 -2.87
N LYS A 129 4.67 16.69 -4.05
CA LYS A 129 4.38 17.36 -5.31
C LYS A 129 2.87 17.56 -5.49
N SER A 130 2.46 18.82 -5.61
CA SER A 130 1.08 19.18 -5.89
C SER A 130 0.72 19.00 -7.36
N ASN A 131 -0.52 18.57 -7.65
CA ASN A 131 -1.04 18.36 -9.01
C ASN A 131 -0.20 17.43 -9.89
N TYR A 132 0.51 16.49 -9.27
CA TYR A 132 1.32 15.50 -9.97
C TYR A 132 0.52 14.20 -10.18
N PRO A 133 0.29 13.76 -11.43
CA PRO A 133 -0.34 12.46 -11.68
C PRO A 133 0.68 11.35 -11.39
N SER A 134 0.59 10.79 -10.18
CA SER A 134 1.47 9.72 -9.74
C SER A 134 1.29 8.45 -10.57
N LYS A 135 2.37 7.67 -10.64
CA LYS A 135 2.43 6.34 -11.24
C LYS A 135 2.98 5.37 -10.20
N GLN A 136 2.68 4.09 -10.35
CA GLN A 136 3.19 3.08 -9.41
C GLN A 136 4.73 3.03 -9.35
N VAL A 137 5.39 3.34 -10.46
CA VAL A 137 6.86 3.44 -10.52
C VAL A 137 7.40 4.54 -9.61
N ASP A 138 6.60 5.54 -9.23
CA ASP A 138 7.03 6.65 -8.38
C ASP A 138 7.15 6.26 -6.90
N TYR A 139 6.62 5.10 -6.48
CA TYR A 139 6.59 4.71 -5.07
C TYR A 139 7.99 4.33 -4.54
N VAL A 140 8.75 3.54 -5.30
CA VAL A 140 10.12 3.14 -4.94
C VAL A 140 11.07 4.33 -4.77
N PRO A 141 11.19 5.29 -5.71
CA PRO A 141 12.02 6.47 -5.51
C PRO A 141 11.60 7.30 -4.30
N THR A 142 10.28 7.38 -4.03
CA THR A 142 9.76 8.10 -2.86
C THR A 142 10.25 7.46 -1.57
N ILE A 143 10.15 6.13 -1.46
CA ILE A 143 10.62 5.37 -0.30
C ILE A 143 12.14 5.48 -0.15
N PHE A 144 12.90 5.39 -1.24
CA PHE A 144 14.36 5.49 -1.21
C PHE A 144 14.83 6.87 -0.77
N GLN A 145 14.22 7.93 -1.31
CA GLN A 145 14.53 9.29 -0.89
C GLN A 145 14.22 9.49 0.60
N PHE A 146 13.09 8.98 1.10
CA PHE A 146 12.73 9.05 2.51
C PHE A 146 13.74 8.33 3.41
N LEU A 147 14.18 7.13 3.01
CA LEU A 147 15.17 6.34 3.75
C LEU A 147 16.62 6.86 3.59
N GLY A 148 16.85 7.88 2.75
CA GLY A 148 18.20 8.38 2.44
C GLY A 148 19.06 7.36 1.69
N ILE A 149 18.44 6.46 0.91
CA ILE A 149 19.13 5.42 0.15
C ILE A 149 19.45 5.94 -1.27
N GLU A 150 20.73 5.97 -1.60
CA GLU A 150 21.21 6.20 -2.96
C GLU A 150 21.57 4.87 -3.64
N SER A 151 21.18 4.70 -4.90
CA SER A 151 21.54 3.53 -5.70
C SER A 151 21.87 3.94 -7.12
N ALA A 152 23.08 3.59 -7.58
CA ALA A 152 23.50 3.81 -8.97
C ALA A 152 22.71 2.94 -9.98
N ALA A 153 21.99 1.92 -9.50
CA ALA A 153 21.10 1.11 -10.31
C ALA A 153 19.72 1.76 -10.49
N PHE A 154 19.35 2.72 -9.64
CA PHE A 154 18.07 3.41 -9.71
C PHE A 154 18.18 4.62 -10.65
N SER A 155 17.34 4.66 -11.68
CA SER A 155 17.30 5.73 -12.68
C SER A 155 15.96 6.43 -12.67
N CYS A 156 15.94 7.72 -12.32
CA CYS A 156 14.71 8.51 -12.30
C CYS A 156 14.04 8.70 -13.69
N GLN A 157 14.68 8.23 -14.77
CA GLN A 157 14.11 8.22 -16.11
C GLN A 157 13.33 6.94 -16.42
N GLN A 158 13.68 5.82 -15.77
CA GLN A 158 13.11 4.49 -16.04
C GLN A 158 12.27 3.98 -14.86
N ASP A 159 12.65 4.35 -13.64
CA ASP A 159 12.12 3.80 -12.39
C ASP A 159 11.22 4.79 -11.65
N GLY A 160 10.63 5.75 -12.37
CA GLY A 160 9.75 6.77 -11.80
C GLY A 160 10.47 7.94 -11.15
N VAL A 161 9.70 8.84 -10.55
CA VAL A 161 10.21 10.05 -9.87
C VAL A 161 9.57 10.14 -8.50
N SER A 162 10.37 10.41 -7.47
CA SER A 162 9.86 10.58 -6.10
C SER A 162 8.71 11.58 -6.02
N LEU A 163 7.73 11.29 -5.17
CA LEU A 163 6.59 12.16 -4.88
C LEU A 163 6.94 13.27 -3.89
N LEU A 164 8.09 13.16 -3.21
CA LEU A 164 8.62 14.22 -2.33
C LEU A 164 9.12 15.41 -3.14
N GLU A 165 9.04 16.60 -2.55
CA GLU A 165 9.64 17.85 -3.08
C GLU A 165 11.13 18.00 -2.73
#